data_AF-A0A537HH81-F1
#
_entry.id   AF-A0A537HH81-F1
#
_cell.length_a   1.000
_cell.length_b   1.000
_cell.length_c   1.000
_cell.angle_alpha   90.00
_cell.angle_beta   90.00
_cell.angle_gamma   90.00
#
_symmetry.space_group_name_H-M   'P 1'
#
loop_
_entity.id
_entity.type
_entity.pdbx_description
1 polymer ?
#
loop_
_entity_poly.entity_id
_entity_poly.type
_entity_poly.pdbx_seq_one_letter_code
_entity_poly.pdbx_strand_id
1 'polypeptide(L)'
;MENKRKVAVLGATGMMGQKFVQLLAHHPWFEVSAVAASDKSVGKEYASSIGSRKEANLPDSVAELVVTEPKPQALDDPDIAFSALPAEVAGSAEEDFAKAGMPVFSNASSHRMDPFVPLLNPEVNPEHAEMVEEQKRRMKTDGFIVANPNCTTAILTLSLKPLQDKFGIETVVLSSMQAVSGAGYPGVASLDIMQNVIPFIRNEEEKVEHETNKILGTLSKPAGITVSASCNRVPTLHGHMEAVFAKT
;
A
#
# COMPACT_ATOMS: atom_id res chain seq x y z
N MET A 1 -16.17 -22.72 -13.74
CA MET A 1 -15.78 -21.36 -13.32
C MET A 1 -15.10 -21.51 -11.98
N GLU A 2 -13.82 -21.16 -11.88
CA GLU A 2 -13.10 -21.23 -10.60
C GLU A 2 -13.80 -20.34 -9.56
N ASN A 3 -13.98 -20.84 -8.34
CA ASN A 3 -14.53 -20.05 -7.22
C ASN A 3 -13.55 -18.91 -6.91
N LYS A 4 -13.83 -17.71 -7.42
CA LYS A 4 -13.07 -16.50 -7.10
C LYS A 4 -13.27 -16.14 -5.62
N ARG A 5 -12.23 -15.58 -5.01
CA ARG A 5 -12.33 -14.99 -3.67
C ARG A 5 -12.99 -13.62 -3.76
N LYS A 6 -13.98 -13.39 -2.92
CA LYS A 6 -14.67 -12.11 -2.74
C LYS A 6 -13.74 -11.15 -2.02
N VAL A 7 -13.54 -9.96 -2.57
CA VAL A 7 -12.65 -8.96 -1.98
C VAL A 7 -13.36 -7.64 -1.75
N ALA A 8 -13.03 -7.02 -0.63
CA ALA A 8 -13.41 -5.64 -0.31
C ALA A 8 -12.28 -4.67 -0.63
N VAL A 9 -12.61 -3.51 -1.19
CA VAL A 9 -11.66 -2.40 -1.34
C VAL A 9 -12.02 -1.30 -0.37
N LEU A 10 -11.16 -1.03 0.62
CA LEU A 10 -11.32 0.04 1.59
C LEU A 10 -10.66 1.32 1.06
N GLY A 11 -11.33 2.47 1.19
CA GLY A 11 -10.88 3.70 0.55
C GLY A 11 -11.11 3.69 -0.97
N ALA A 12 -12.11 2.95 -1.45
CA ALA A 12 -12.34 2.67 -2.87
C ALA A 12 -12.51 3.92 -3.74
N THR A 13 -12.94 5.05 -3.19
CA THR A 13 -13.17 6.28 -3.96
C THR A 13 -11.90 7.13 -4.15
N GLY A 14 -10.84 6.87 -3.38
CA GLY A 14 -9.54 7.52 -3.54
C GLY A 14 -8.79 7.01 -4.78
N MET A 15 -7.72 7.68 -5.20
CA MET A 15 -6.97 7.29 -6.40
C MET A 15 -6.42 5.87 -6.31
N MET A 16 -5.84 5.49 -5.16
CA MET A 16 -5.32 4.13 -4.98
C MET A 16 -6.43 3.08 -4.90
N GLY A 17 -7.57 3.40 -4.28
CA GLY A 17 -8.75 2.52 -4.25
C GLY A 17 -9.33 2.28 -5.64
N GLN A 18 -9.44 3.33 -6.47
CA GLN A 18 -9.84 3.19 -7.87
C GLN A 18 -8.85 2.32 -8.66
N LYS A 19 -7.55 2.44 -8.38
CA LYS A 19 -6.54 1.59 -9.00
C LYS A 19 -6.69 0.12 -8.61
N PHE A 20 -6.98 -0.17 -7.34
CA PHE A 20 -7.32 -1.53 -6.90
C PHE A 20 -8.52 -2.08 -7.67
N VAL A 21 -9.61 -1.31 -7.73
CA VAL A 21 -10.82 -1.74 -8.44
C VAL A 21 -10.53 -2.04 -9.92
N GLN A 22 -9.75 -1.19 -10.59
CA GLN A 22 -9.36 -1.41 -11.98
C GLN A 22 -8.51 -2.67 -12.16
N LEU A 23 -7.50 -2.89 -11.30
CA LEU A 23 -6.62 -4.06 -11.38
C LEU A 23 -7.36 -5.37 -11.05
N LEU A 24 -8.38 -5.30 -10.18
CA LEU A 24 -9.17 -6.45 -9.74
C LEU A 24 -10.32 -6.80 -10.70
N ALA A 25 -10.79 -5.85 -11.51
CA ALA A 25 -11.94 -5.97 -12.42
C ALA A 25 -11.99 -7.26 -13.25
N HIS A 26 -10.83 -7.71 -13.73
CA HIS A 26 -10.71 -8.92 -14.56
C HIS A 26 -9.72 -9.93 -13.98
N HIS A 27 -9.47 -9.86 -12.67
CA HIS A 27 -8.50 -10.74 -12.03
C HIS A 27 -8.98 -12.20 -12.05
N PRO A 28 -8.11 -13.18 -12.34
CA PRO A 28 -8.51 -14.59 -12.40
C PRO A 28 -8.97 -15.13 -11.04
N TRP A 29 -8.39 -14.64 -9.94
CA TRP A 29 -8.64 -15.17 -8.59
C TRP A 29 -9.56 -14.34 -7.72
N PHE A 30 -9.80 -13.07 -8.08
CA PHE A 30 -10.50 -12.11 -7.22
C PHE A 30 -11.72 -11.53 -7.90
N GLU A 31 -12.75 -11.29 -7.11
CA GLU A 31 -13.96 -10.59 -7.49
C GLU A 31 -14.24 -9.49 -6.46
N VAL A 32 -14.33 -8.24 -6.93
CA VAL A 32 -14.68 -7.10 -6.06
C VAL A 32 -16.15 -7.22 -5.68
N SER A 33 -16.42 -7.63 -4.44
CA SER A 33 -17.77 -7.82 -3.91
C SER A 33 -18.25 -6.64 -3.06
N ALA A 34 -17.32 -5.84 -2.54
CA ALA A 34 -17.65 -4.71 -1.68
C ALA A 34 -16.67 -3.54 -1.84
N VAL A 35 -17.18 -2.33 -1.66
CA VAL A 35 -16.41 -1.10 -1.69
C VAL A 35 -16.78 -0.24 -0.48
N ALA A 36 -15.76 0.18 0.27
CA ALA A 36 -15.94 1.03 1.44
C ALA A 36 -15.19 2.35 1.27
N ALA A 37 -15.78 3.45 1.73
CA ALA A 37 -15.15 4.76 1.69
C ALA A 37 -15.68 5.67 2.82
N SER A 38 -15.29 6.95 2.79
CA SER A 38 -15.71 7.93 3.80
C SER A 38 -17.22 8.20 3.79
N ASP A 39 -17.74 8.69 4.92
CA ASP A 39 -19.17 8.97 5.20
C ASP A 39 -19.88 9.77 4.09
N LYS A 40 -19.17 10.62 3.34
CA LYS A 40 -19.73 11.42 2.24
C LYS A 40 -20.21 10.57 1.06
N SER A 41 -19.69 9.36 0.91
CA SER A 41 -19.97 8.44 -0.20
C SER A 41 -20.92 7.30 0.21
N VAL A 42 -21.04 7.03 1.50
CA VAL A 42 -21.85 5.92 2.03
C VAL A 42 -23.30 6.02 1.55
N GLY A 43 -23.85 4.88 1.12
CA GLY A 43 -25.23 4.76 0.62
C GLY A 43 -25.43 5.18 -0.84
N LYS A 44 -24.38 5.63 -1.53
CA LYS A 44 -24.41 5.95 -2.96
C LYS A 44 -23.81 4.82 -3.78
N GLU A 45 -24.23 4.69 -5.03
CA GLU A 45 -23.55 3.83 -6.00
C GLU A 45 -22.10 4.28 -6.19
N TYR A 46 -21.19 3.32 -6.33
CA TYR A 46 -19.76 3.56 -6.46
C TYR A 46 -19.43 4.47 -7.64
N ALA A 47 -20.07 4.25 -8.80
CA ALA A 47 -19.87 5.08 -9.99
C ALA A 47 -20.21 6.56 -9.75
N SER A 48 -21.24 6.85 -8.94
CA SER A 48 -21.60 8.23 -8.58
C SER A 48 -20.63 8.86 -7.59
N SER A 49 -19.95 8.04 -6.77
CA SER A 49 -19.06 8.50 -5.69
C SER A 49 -17.66 8.88 -6.19
N ILE A 50 -17.19 8.29 -7.29
CA ILE A 50 -15.88 8.62 -7.90
C ILE A 50 -15.95 9.87 -8.78
N GLY A 51 -17.13 10.22 -9.30
CA GLY A 51 -17.37 11.42 -10.12
C GLY A 51 -16.61 11.39 -11.45
N SER A 52 -16.16 12.56 -11.93
CA SER A 52 -15.37 12.69 -13.18
C SER A 52 -13.97 12.07 -13.10
N ARG A 53 -13.58 11.53 -11.94
CA ARG A 53 -12.29 10.86 -11.72
C ARG A 53 -12.28 9.41 -12.17
N LYS A 54 -13.39 8.93 -12.75
CA LYS A 54 -13.56 7.56 -13.24
C LYS A 54 -12.41 7.19 -14.17
N GLU A 55 -11.56 6.26 -13.74
CA GLU A 55 -10.63 5.60 -14.65
C GLU A 55 -11.41 4.78 -15.70
N ALA A 56 -10.82 4.63 -16.89
CA ALA A 56 -11.42 3.84 -17.96
C ALA A 56 -11.65 2.38 -17.51
N ASN A 57 -12.74 1.78 -17.99
CA ASN A 57 -13.06 0.35 -17.86
C ASN A 57 -13.46 -0.14 -16.45
N LEU A 58 -14.26 0.64 -15.72
CA LEU A 58 -14.95 0.13 -14.52
C LEU A 58 -16.03 -0.89 -14.94
N PRO A 59 -16.00 -2.15 -14.48
CA PRO A 59 -17.08 -3.11 -14.76
C PRO A 59 -18.41 -2.64 -14.19
N ASP A 60 -19.50 -2.91 -14.91
CA ASP A 60 -20.85 -2.55 -14.48
C ASP A 60 -21.19 -3.14 -13.10
N SER A 61 -20.76 -4.38 -12.84
CA SER A 61 -20.96 -5.04 -11.54
C SER A 61 -20.34 -4.29 -10.36
N VAL A 62 -19.22 -3.59 -10.57
CA VAL A 62 -18.58 -2.78 -9.52
C VAL A 62 -19.16 -1.37 -9.47
N ALA A 63 -19.59 -0.84 -10.62
CA ALA A 63 -20.21 0.48 -10.74
C ALA A 63 -21.48 0.61 -9.90
N GLU A 64 -22.28 -0.46 -9.85
CA GLU A 64 -23.57 -0.54 -9.15
C GLU A 64 -23.44 -0.85 -7.64
N LEU A 65 -22.24 -1.20 -7.15
CA LEU A 65 -22.06 -1.47 -5.72
C LEU A 65 -22.39 -0.23 -4.88
N VAL A 66 -23.12 -0.45 -3.79
CA VAL A 66 -23.40 0.60 -2.80
C VAL A 66 -22.19 0.75 -1.90
N VAL A 67 -21.68 1.98 -1.78
CA VAL A 67 -20.54 2.28 -0.92
C VAL A 67 -20.95 2.17 0.55
N THR A 68 -20.14 1.48 1.34
CA THR A 68 -20.37 1.26 2.77
C THR A 68 -19.33 1.96 3.63
N GLU A 69 -19.57 1.97 4.95
CA GLU A 69 -18.56 2.37 5.93
C GLU A 69 -17.40 1.35 5.94
N PRO A 70 -16.16 1.77 6.23
CA PRO A 70 -15.01 0.87 6.34
C PRO A 70 -15.03 0.14 7.70
N LYS A 71 -16.09 -0.63 7.94
CA LYS A 71 -16.30 -1.46 9.14
C LYS A 71 -16.64 -2.88 8.72
N PRO A 72 -16.14 -3.91 9.41
CA PRO A 72 -16.41 -5.31 9.07
C PRO A 72 -17.91 -5.64 9.03
N GLN A 73 -18.70 -5.11 9.96
CA GLN A 73 -20.13 -5.40 10.05
C GLN A 73 -20.96 -4.72 8.94
N ALA A 74 -20.37 -3.77 8.21
CA ALA A 74 -21.02 -3.09 7.10
C ALA A 74 -20.80 -3.81 5.75
N LEU A 75 -19.96 -4.86 5.71
CA LEU A 75 -19.66 -5.62 4.51
C LEU A 75 -20.33 -6.99 4.53
N ASP A 76 -20.79 -7.45 3.37
CA ASP A 76 -21.39 -8.77 3.18
C ASP A 76 -20.30 -9.86 3.04
N ASP A 77 -19.62 -10.13 4.16
CA ASP A 77 -18.67 -11.24 4.37
C ASP A 77 -17.64 -11.48 3.22
N PRO A 78 -16.79 -10.49 2.90
CA PRO A 78 -15.70 -10.67 1.94
C PRO A 78 -14.58 -11.57 2.51
N ASP A 79 -13.91 -12.34 1.65
CA ASP A 79 -12.81 -13.22 2.04
C ASP A 79 -11.53 -12.44 2.39
N ILE A 80 -11.31 -11.27 1.78
CA ILE A 80 -10.09 -10.46 1.89
C ILE A 80 -10.44 -8.96 1.79
N ALA A 81 -9.75 -8.11 2.54
CA ALA A 81 -9.78 -6.66 2.37
C ALA A 81 -8.45 -6.12 1.81
N PHE A 82 -8.53 -5.33 0.73
CA PHE A 82 -7.44 -4.47 0.27
C PHE A 82 -7.67 -3.06 0.80
N SER A 83 -6.74 -2.55 1.61
CA SER A 83 -6.84 -1.24 2.22
C SER A 83 -6.03 -0.19 1.47
N ALA A 84 -6.75 0.78 0.91
CA ALA A 84 -6.22 2.03 0.36
C ALA A 84 -6.63 3.23 1.23
N LEU A 85 -6.85 3.01 2.53
CA LEU A 85 -7.22 4.05 3.47
C LEU A 85 -6.06 5.02 3.73
N PRO A 86 -6.34 6.31 4.02
CA PRO A 86 -5.35 7.24 4.54
C PRO A 86 -4.77 6.75 5.88
N ALA A 87 -3.49 7.03 6.14
CA ALA A 87 -2.77 6.53 7.31
C ALA A 87 -3.43 6.94 8.65
N GLU A 88 -4.12 8.07 8.69
CA GLU A 88 -4.79 8.61 9.88
C GLU A 88 -5.96 7.76 10.37
N VAL A 89 -6.61 7.02 9.45
CA VAL A 89 -7.78 6.19 9.75
C VAL A 89 -7.55 4.70 9.48
N ALA A 90 -6.52 4.38 8.71
CA ALA A 90 -6.16 3.02 8.32
C ALA A 90 -5.91 2.13 9.55
N GLY A 91 -5.11 2.60 10.51
CA GLY A 91 -4.66 1.79 11.65
C GLY A 91 -5.81 1.10 12.38
N SER A 92 -6.77 1.89 12.90
CA SER A 92 -7.91 1.37 13.64
C SER A 92 -8.85 0.53 12.77
N ALA A 93 -9.13 0.97 11.53
CA ALA A 93 -10.04 0.25 10.65
C ALA A 93 -9.47 -1.13 10.27
N GLU A 94 -8.19 -1.19 9.88
CA GLU A 94 -7.51 -2.42 9.51
C GLU A 94 -7.42 -3.41 10.68
N GLU A 95 -7.19 -2.92 11.90
CA GLU A 95 -7.25 -3.75 13.09
C GLU A 95 -8.65 -4.32 13.36
N ASP A 96 -9.72 -3.53 13.17
CA ASP A 96 -11.09 -4.01 13.36
C ASP A 96 -11.43 -5.14 12.37
N PHE A 97 -11.00 -5.01 11.12
CA PHE A 97 -11.13 -6.06 10.11
C PHE A 97 -10.32 -7.31 10.45
N ALA A 98 -9.07 -7.16 10.89
CA ALA A 98 -8.24 -8.29 11.31
C ALA A 98 -8.84 -9.01 12.54
N LYS A 99 -9.32 -8.26 13.55
CA LYS A 99 -10.01 -8.81 14.73
C LYS A 99 -11.29 -9.56 14.34
N ALA A 100 -11.99 -9.11 13.31
CA ALA A 100 -13.17 -9.79 12.77
C ALA A 100 -12.85 -11.08 11.97
N GLY A 101 -11.58 -11.46 11.84
CA GLY A 101 -11.18 -12.70 11.16
C GLY A 101 -10.78 -12.52 9.70
N MET A 102 -10.74 -11.28 9.19
CA MET A 102 -10.44 -11.03 7.78
C MET A 102 -8.94 -10.76 7.53
N PRO A 103 -8.34 -11.37 6.50
CA PRO A 103 -7.07 -10.94 5.93
C PRO A 103 -7.13 -9.52 5.35
N VAL A 104 -6.20 -8.65 5.78
CA VAL A 104 -6.09 -7.27 5.34
C VAL A 104 -4.73 -7.03 4.68
N PHE A 105 -4.75 -6.57 3.43
CA PHE A 105 -3.54 -6.17 2.70
C PHE A 105 -3.55 -4.64 2.56
N SER A 106 -2.66 -3.98 3.28
CA SER A 106 -2.67 -2.52 3.46
C SER A 106 -1.61 -1.82 2.62
N ASN A 107 -1.99 -0.71 1.98
CA ASN A 107 -1.06 0.26 1.40
C ASN A 107 -0.73 1.42 2.35
N ALA A 108 -1.36 1.49 3.53
CA ALA A 108 -1.12 2.54 4.51
C ALA A 108 0.21 2.34 5.25
N SER A 109 0.76 3.42 5.80
CA SER A 109 2.00 3.35 6.58
C SER A 109 1.81 2.88 8.02
N SER A 110 0.56 2.80 8.50
CA SER A 110 0.21 2.68 9.92
C SER A 110 0.83 1.45 10.61
N HIS A 111 0.90 0.33 9.89
CA HIS A 111 1.39 -0.95 10.43
C HIS A 111 2.75 -1.40 9.87
N ARG A 112 3.37 -0.61 8.98
CA ARG A 112 4.58 -1.05 8.26
C ARG A 112 5.75 -1.41 9.16
N MET A 113 5.90 -0.71 10.29
CA MET A 113 6.98 -0.94 11.24
C MET A 113 6.56 -1.75 12.47
N ASP A 114 5.32 -2.25 12.54
CA ASP A 114 4.92 -3.16 13.60
C ASP A 114 5.75 -4.46 13.53
N PRO A 115 6.34 -4.95 14.63
CA PRO A 115 7.20 -6.12 14.63
C PRO A 115 6.49 -7.44 14.30
N PHE A 116 5.16 -7.49 14.32
CA PHE A 116 4.34 -8.68 14.01
C PHE A 116 3.60 -8.57 12.68
N VAL A 117 3.69 -7.42 11.99
CA VAL A 117 3.11 -7.22 10.66
C VAL A 117 4.21 -7.36 9.61
N PRO A 118 4.08 -8.28 8.65
CA PRO A 118 5.03 -8.37 7.54
C PRO A 118 4.93 -7.13 6.65
N LEU A 119 6.10 -6.55 6.36
CA LEU A 119 6.26 -5.50 5.35
C LEU A 119 6.74 -6.19 4.07
N LEU A 120 5.80 -6.53 3.19
CA LEU A 120 6.02 -7.49 2.12
C LEU A 120 6.27 -6.78 0.79
N ASN A 121 7.47 -6.93 0.25
CA ASN A 121 7.77 -6.69 -1.16
C ASN A 121 7.89 -8.08 -1.83
N PRO A 122 6.85 -8.55 -2.54
CA PRO A 122 6.69 -9.98 -2.87
C PRO A 122 7.88 -10.63 -3.59
N GLU A 123 8.56 -9.89 -4.46
CA GLU A 123 9.73 -10.37 -5.20
C GLU A 123 11.05 -10.29 -4.40
N VAL A 124 11.04 -9.69 -3.20
CA VAL A 124 12.24 -9.43 -2.39
C VAL A 124 12.27 -10.27 -1.12
N ASN A 125 11.17 -10.31 -0.37
CA ASN A 125 11.11 -10.97 0.94
C ASN A 125 9.81 -11.80 1.14
N PRO A 126 9.44 -12.68 0.19
CA PRO A 126 8.21 -13.48 0.30
C PRO A 126 8.15 -14.34 1.56
N GLU A 127 9.30 -14.75 2.10
CA GLU A 127 9.42 -15.52 3.34
C GLU A 127 8.91 -14.78 4.58
N HIS A 128 8.81 -13.44 4.53
CA HIS A 128 8.25 -12.66 5.64
C HIS A 128 6.75 -12.95 5.85
N ALA A 129 6.07 -13.56 4.87
CA ALA A 129 4.69 -14.03 5.04
C ALA A 129 4.53 -15.03 6.20
N GLU A 130 5.59 -15.73 6.62
CA GLU A 130 5.58 -16.62 7.79
C GLU A 130 5.18 -15.90 9.10
N MET A 131 5.37 -14.58 9.18
CA MET A 131 4.97 -13.76 10.33
C MET A 131 3.45 -13.78 10.58
N VAL A 132 2.65 -14.09 9.56
CA VAL A 132 1.18 -14.13 9.65
C VAL A 132 0.70 -15.14 10.70
N GLU A 133 1.35 -16.29 10.82
CA GLU A 133 0.91 -17.34 11.75
C GLU A 133 1.10 -16.92 13.21
N GLU A 134 2.21 -16.23 13.53
CA GLU A 134 2.41 -15.64 14.85
C GLU A 134 1.40 -14.50 15.11
N GLN A 135 1.06 -13.72 14.10
CA GLN A 135 0.08 -12.64 14.20
C GLN A 135 -1.32 -13.20 14.55
N LYS A 136 -1.78 -14.21 13.82
CA LYS A 136 -3.06 -14.92 14.09
C LYS A 136 -3.08 -15.50 15.50
N ARG A 137 -2.00 -16.19 15.91
CA ARG A 137 -1.87 -16.76 17.26
C ARG A 137 -2.01 -15.70 18.36
N ARG A 138 -1.43 -14.52 18.16
CA ARG A 138 -1.52 -13.39 19.09
C ARG A 138 -2.90 -12.77 19.15
N MET A 139 -3.53 -12.59 17.99
CA MET A 139 -4.85 -11.98 17.88
C MET A 139 -6.00 -12.95 18.19
N LYS A 140 -5.73 -14.26 18.23
CA LYS A 140 -6.71 -15.34 18.46
C LYS A 140 -7.86 -15.30 17.46
N THR A 141 -7.53 -15.02 16.21
CA THR A 141 -8.45 -14.89 15.08
C THR A 141 -7.72 -15.34 13.81
N ASP A 142 -8.47 -15.72 12.77
CA ASP A 142 -7.90 -16.10 11.47
C ASP A 142 -7.49 -14.90 10.61
N GLY A 143 -7.89 -13.69 11.03
CA GLY A 143 -7.53 -12.44 10.40
C GLY A 143 -6.09 -12.03 10.68
N PHE A 144 -5.55 -11.21 9.79
CA PHE A 144 -4.18 -10.70 9.86
C PHE A 144 -4.02 -9.47 8.98
N ILE A 145 -2.94 -8.73 9.20
CA ILE A 145 -2.55 -7.57 8.41
C ILE A 145 -1.22 -7.88 7.74
N VAL A 146 -1.12 -7.58 6.44
CA VAL A 146 0.11 -7.51 5.66
C VAL A 146 0.22 -6.10 5.11
N ALA A 147 1.38 -5.45 5.25
CA ALA A 147 1.61 -4.11 4.76
C ALA A 147 2.48 -4.13 3.50
N ASN A 148 2.07 -3.36 2.50
CA ASN A 148 2.88 -3.06 1.33
C ASN A 148 3.84 -1.90 1.63
N PRO A 149 5.06 -1.94 1.09
CA PRO A 149 6.07 -0.91 1.30
C PRO A 149 5.70 0.45 0.70
N ASN A 150 6.39 1.48 1.17
CA ASN A 150 6.49 2.76 0.48
C ASN A 150 6.94 2.54 -0.96
N CYS A 151 6.37 3.29 -1.91
CA CYS A 151 6.64 3.14 -3.33
C CYS A 151 8.12 3.33 -3.70
N THR A 152 8.80 4.29 -3.07
CA THR A 152 10.25 4.52 -3.22
C THR A 152 11.03 3.34 -2.64
N THR A 153 10.67 2.87 -1.44
CA THR A 153 11.35 1.72 -0.83
C THR A 153 11.15 0.42 -1.62
N ALA A 154 9.97 0.21 -2.19
CA ALA A 154 9.65 -0.97 -3.01
C ALA A 154 10.59 -1.06 -4.22
N ILE A 155 10.79 0.06 -4.91
CA ILE A 155 11.67 0.16 -6.08
C ILE A 155 13.13 -0.04 -5.66
N LEU A 156 13.58 0.66 -4.61
CA LEU A 156 14.93 0.54 -4.08
C LEU A 156 15.27 -0.91 -3.73
N THR A 157 14.48 -1.54 -2.87
CA THR A 157 14.78 -2.87 -2.33
C THR A 157 14.77 -3.96 -3.40
N LEU A 158 13.95 -3.82 -4.44
CA LEU A 158 13.98 -4.72 -5.60
C LEU A 158 15.34 -4.71 -6.31
N SER A 159 15.94 -3.52 -6.45
CA SER A 159 17.27 -3.38 -7.06
C SER A 159 18.41 -3.80 -6.13
N LEU A 160 18.27 -3.56 -4.82
CA LEU A 160 19.30 -3.87 -3.83
C LEU A 160 19.37 -5.37 -3.48
N LYS A 161 18.24 -6.09 -3.49
CA LYS A 161 18.17 -7.50 -3.09
C LYS A 161 19.26 -8.40 -3.71
N PRO A 162 19.45 -8.45 -5.04
CA PRO A 162 20.49 -9.30 -5.63
C PRO A 162 21.91 -8.88 -5.23
N LEU A 163 22.15 -7.59 -4.93
CA LEU A 163 23.44 -7.10 -4.44
C LEU A 163 23.65 -7.50 -2.98
N GLN A 164 22.63 -7.32 -2.14
CA GLN A 164 22.64 -7.72 -0.74
C GLN A 164 22.92 -9.22 -0.59
N ASP A 165 22.24 -10.07 -1.36
CA ASP A 165 22.38 -11.53 -1.25
C ASP A 165 23.76 -12.03 -1.69
N LYS A 166 24.39 -11.34 -2.66
CA LYS A 166 25.65 -11.79 -3.26
C LYS A 166 26.90 -11.15 -2.64
N PHE A 167 26.81 -9.89 -2.24
CA PHE A 167 27.96 -9.09 -1.83
C PHE A 167 27.83 -8.52 -0.41
N GLY A 168 26.62 -8.45 0.14
CA GLY A 168 26.33 -7.63 1.31
C GLY A 168 26.38 -6.13 0.98
N ILE A 169 25.62 -5.33 1.71
CA ILE A 169 25.61 -3.88 1.56
C ILE A 169 25.81 -3.26 2.95
N GLU A 170 26.80 -2.39 3.07
CA GLU A 170 27.07 -1.64 4.29
C GLU A 170 26.30 -0.30 4.30
N THR A 171 26.25 0.38 3.16
CA THR A 171 25.73 1.75 3.07
C THR A 171 25.04 2.01 1.74
N VAL A 172 23.92 2.74 1.81
CA VAL A 172 23.16 3.23 0.65
C VAL A 172 22.94 4.73 0.79
N VAL A 173 23.28 5.48 -0.25
CA VAL A 173 22.91 6.89 -0.39
C VAL A 173 22.04 7.03 -1.62
N LEU A 174 20.85 7.59 -1.47
CA LEU A 174 19.90 7.75 -2.58
C LEU A 174 19.32 9.16 -2.67
N SER A 175 19.03 9.58 -3.90
CA SER A 175 18.21 10.75 -4.18
C SER A 175 17.05 10.34 -5.07
N SER A 176 15.82 10.60 -4.62
CA SER A 176 14.60 10.26 -5.36
C SER A 176 14.02 11.48 -6.08
N MET A 177 13.43 11.22 -7.25
CA MET A 177 12.64 12.14 -8.06
C MET A 177 11.26 11.51 -8.23
N GLN A 178 10.33 11.88 -7.35
CA GLN A 178 9.03 11.27 -7.24
C GLN A 178 7.97 12.07 -8.00
N ALA A 179 7.11 11.36 -8.73
CA ALA A 179 5.93 11.90 -9.39
C ALA A 179 4.90 12.48 -8.41
N VAL A 180 4.07 13.40 -8.93
CA VAL A 180 2.98 14.05 -8.19
C VAL A 180 1.84 13.09 -7.82
N SER A 181 1.63 12.00 -8.56
CA SER A 181 0.60 11.00 -8.24
C SER A 181 0.80 10.35 -6.87
N GLY A 182 2.05 10.30 -6.39
CA GLY A 182 2.37 9.74 -5.06
C GLY A 182 1.82 10.57 -3.89
N ALA A 183 1.43 11.82 -4.11
CA ALA A 183 0.85 12.68 -3.08
C ALA A 183 -0.67 12.47 -2.88
N GLY A 184 -1.30 11.57 -3.63
CA GLY A 184 -2.74 11.39 -3.54
C GLY A 184 -3.53 12.53 -4.22
N TYR A 185 -4.80 12.67 -3.86
CA TYR A 185 -5.67 13.76 -4.30
C TYR A 185 -6.20 14.50 -3.06
N PRO A 186 -6.16 15.85 -2.99
CA PRO A 186 -5.89 16.81 -4.07
C PRO A 186 -4.41 16.91 -4.52
N GLY A 187 -3.50 16.19 -3.84
CA GLY A 187 -2.12 16.03 -4.28
C GLY A 187 -1.29 17.30 -4.13
N VAL A 188 -0.35 17.49 -5.05
CA VAL A 188 0.53 18.67 -5.09
C VAL A 188 -0.13 19.76 -5.94
N ALA A 189 -0.26 20.98 -5.42
CA ALA A 189 -0.84 22.07 -6.19
C ALA A 189 0.04 22.40 -7.40
N SER A 190 -0.57 22.78 -8.52
CA SER A 190 0.17 23.08 -9.75
C SER A 190 1.19 24.21 -9.57
N LEU A 191 0.86 25.23 -8.77
CA LEU A 191 1.76 26.34 -8.46
C LEU A 191 3.00 25.91 -7.67
N ASP A 192 2.92 24.83 -6.89
CA ASP A 192 4.06 24.35 -6.09
C ASP A 192 5.09 23.59 -6.94
N ILE A 193 4.65 22.98 -8.05
CA ILE A 193 5.47 22.00 -8.81
C ILE A 193 5.76 22.37 -10.27
N MET A 194 4.91 23.16 -10.92
CA MET A 194 5.12 23.54 -12.32
C MET A 194 6.42 24.34 -12.47
N GLN A 195 7.32 23.85 -13.32
CA GLN A 195 8.66 24.41 -13.52
C GLN A 195 9.50 24.50 -12.23
N ASN A 196 9.20 23.65 -11.23
CA ASN A 196 9.86 23.64 -9.94
C ASN A 196 10.22 22.21 -9.50
N VAL A 197 11.03 22.10 -8.44
CA VAL A 197 11.29 20.87 -7.70
C VAL A 197 11.03 21.15 -6.23
N ILE A 198 10.33 20.26 -5.54
CA ILE A 198 10.11 20.37 -4.08
C ILE A 198 11.12 19.43 -3.40
N PRO A 199 12.16 19.95 -2.73
CA PRO A 199 13.25 19.15 -2.20
C PRO A 199 12.94 18.53 -0.83
N PHE A 200 11.65 18.26 -0.57
CA PHE A 200 11.20 17.73 0.69
C PHE A 200 9.86 17.02 0.53
N ILE A 201 9.78 15.79 1.02
CA ILE A 201 8.54 15.05 1.18
C ILE A 201 8.48 14.57 2.62
N ARG A 202 7.47 15.05 3.37
CA ARG A 202 7.32 14.76 4.79
C ARG A 202 7.32 13.26 5.08
N ASN A 203 8.17 12.85 6.02
CA ASN A 203 8.33 11.48 6.51
C ASN A 203 8.80 10.47 5.45
N GLU A 204 9.22 10.92 4.26
CA GLU A 204 9.56 10.00 3.17
C GLU A 204 10.96 9.41 3.33
N GLU A 205 11.92 10.24 3.76
CA GLU A 205 13.31 9.84 3.97
C GLU A 205 13.41 8.80 5.09
N GLU A 206 12.76 9.05 6.23
CA GLU A 206 12.75 8.11 7.37
C GLU A 206 12.04 6.80 7.01
N LYS A 207 11.03 6.83 6.15
CA LYS A 207 10.40 5.58 5.66
C LYS A 207 11.38 4.79 4.83
N VAL A 208 12.07 5.42 3.88
CA VAL A 208 13.06 4.73 3.04
C VAL A 208 14.15 4.09 3.90
N GLU A 209 14.65 4.78 4.93
CA GLU A 209 15.68 4.25 5.81
C GLU A 209 15.23 3.03 6.62
N HIS A 210 14.07 3.13 7.28
CA HIS A 210 13.56 2.08 8.16
C HIS A 210 12.99 0.89 7.39
N GLU A 211 12.18 1.15 6.35
CA GLU A 211 11.50 0.11 5.58
C GLU A 211 12.52 -0.72 4.79
N THR A 212 13.59 -0.11 4.25
CA THR A 212 14.69 -0.85 3.56
C THR A 212 15.30 -1.89 4.48
N ASN A 213 15.58 -1.51 5.72
CA ASN A 213 16.18 -2.39 6.72
C ASN A 213 15.25 -3.52 7.15
N LYS A 214 13.94 -3.26 7.22
CA LYS A 214 12.95 -4.29 7.54
C LYS A 214 12.81 -5.27 6.37
N ILE A 215 12.67 -4.79 5.15
CA ILE A 215 12.45 -5.63 3.95
C ILE A 215 13.66 -6.51 3.65
N LEU A 216 14.88 -5.95 3.66
CA LEU A 216 16.11 -6.71 3.39
C LEU A 216 16.63 -7.47 4.61
N GLY A 217 15.92 -7.37 5.74
CA GLY A 217 16.24 -8.10 6.96
C GLY A 217 15.76 -9.55 6.94
N THR A 218 15.91 -10.19 8.09
CA THR A 218 15.33 -11.51 8.38
C THR A 218 14.07 -11.35 9.22
N LEU A 219 13.34 -12.44 9.45
CA LEU A 219 12.14 -12.47 10.33
C LEU A 219 12.36 -11.91 11.74
N SER A 220 13.60 -11.88 12.22
CA SER A 220 13.92 -11.48 13.60
C SER A 220 14.85 -10.26 13.71
N LYS A 221 15.48 -9.83 12.62
CA LYS A 221 16.52 -8.80 12.65
C LYS A 221 16.51 -7.95 11.37
N PRO A 222 16.66 -6.62 11.50
CA PRO A 222 16.85 -5.75 10.34
C PRO A 222 18.17 -6.06 9.62
N ALA A 223 18.28 -5.61 8.37
CA ALA A 223 19.47 -5.81 7.53
C ALA A 223 20.75 -5.15 8.10
N GLY A 224 20.61 -4.07 8.88
CA GLY A 224 21.73 -3.32 9.45
C GLY A 224 22.43 -2.40 8.44
N ILE A 225 21.76 -2.07 7.33
CA ILE A 225 22.28 -1.19 6.28
C ILE A 225 22.16 0.26 6.74
N THR A 226 23.23 1.04 6.62
CA THR A 226 23.15 2.49 6.81
C THR A 226 22.55 3.13 5.56
N VAL A 227 21.33 3.64 5.65
CA VAL A 227 20.64 4.29 4.52
C VAL A 227 20.58 5.79 4.78
N SER A 228 20.86 6.59 3.75
CA SER A 228 20.65 8.04 3.76
C SER A 228 19.89 8.42 2.50
N ALA A 229 18.74 9.07 2.70
CA ALA A 229 17.83 9.44 1.62
C ALA A 229 17.66 10.95 1.48
N SER A 230 17.52 11.40 0.25
CA SER A 230 17.00 12.73 -0.10
C SER A 230 15.80 12.55 -1.02
N CYS A 231 14.61 12.94 -0.57
CA CYS A 231 13.37 12.67 -1.30
C CYS A 231 12.74 13.93 -1.90
N ASN A 232 12.65 13.97 -3.23
CA ASN A 232 12.24 15.17 -3.97
C ASN A 232 10.99 14.91 -4.82
N ARG A 233 10.14 15.92 -4.96
CA ARG A 233 9.00 15.90 -5.90
C ARG A 233 9.37 16.61 -7.20
N VAL A 234 9.05 16.00 -8.33
CA VAL A 234 9.28 16.54 -9.68
C VAL A 234 7.98 16.60 -10.48
N PRO A 235 7.88 17.44 -11.54
CA PRO A 235 6.66 17.61 -12.34
C PRO A 235 6.44 16.46 -13.33
N THR A 236 6.50 15.22 -12.86
CA THR A 236 6.12 14.01 -13.61
C THR A 236 4.80 13.48 -13.07
N LEU A 237 3.94 13.00 -13.98
CA LEU A 237 2.61 12.51 -13.61
C LEU A 237 2.69 11.16 -12.88
N HIS A 238 3.48 10.22 -13.40
CA HIS A 238 3.67 8.88 -12.87
C HIS A 238 5.14 8.46 -12.92
N GLY A 239 5.50 7.48 -12.10
CA GLY A 239 6.85 6.92 -12.01
C GLY A 239 7.72 7.63 -10.98
N HIS A 240 8.56 6.87 -10.28
CA HIS A 240 9.60 7.40 -9.40
C HIS A 240 10.94 6.99 -9.97
N MET A 241 11.91 7.89 -9.92
CA MET A 241 13.28 7.63 -10.32
C MET A 241 14.18 7.80 -9.11
N GLU A 242 15.17 6.93 -8.98
CA GLU A 242 16.13 6.94 -7.88
C GLU A 242 17.55 6.90 -8.44
N ALA A 243 18.39 7.82 -7.97
CA ALA A 243 19.83 7.76 -8.16
C ALA A 243 20.45 7.17 -6.89
N VAL A 244 21.07 5.99 -7.02
CA VAL A 244 21.49 5.17 -5.86
C VAL A 244 22.99 4.89 -5.91
N PHE A 245 23.68 5.15 -4.80
CA PHE A 245 25.05 4.73 -4.54
C PHE A 245 25.05 3.69 -3.44
N ALA A 246 25.62 2.51 -3.71
CA ALA A 246 25.72 1.43 -2.73
C ALA A 246 27.21 1.09 -2.47
N LYS A 247 27.54 0.89 -1.20
CA LYS A 247 28.83 0.38 -0.74
C LYS A 247 28.63 -1.02 -0.18
N THR A 248 29.37 -1.99 -0.72
CA THR A 248 29.39 -3.40 -0.32
C THR A 248 30.62 -3.71 0.51
#